data_AF-A0A067DCJ5-F1
#
_entry.id   AF-A0A067DCJ5-F1
#
_cell.length_a   1.000
_cell.length_b   1.000
_cell.length_c   1.000
_cell.angle_alpha   90.00
_cell.angle_beta   90.00
_cell.angle_gamma   90.00
#
_symmetry.space_group_name_H-M   'P 1'
#
loop_
_entity.id
_entity.type
_entity.pdbx_description
1 polymer ?
#
loop_
_entity_poly.entity_id
_entity_poly.type
_entity_poly.pdbx_seq_one_letter_code
_entity_poly.pdbx_strand_id
1 'polypeptide(L)'
;ISKRRSGSLHTFRSRWLLKSVSPQQFITVANAIDAAKQWDSDLVEAKYIKDLEDNLSIIRLRFGEHSKPLFRNREFIVYERRETMEDGTLVVAVASLPKEIAAGLHPKQNNSIRGLLLQSGWVVEKLEDDSCMVTYVVQLDPAGWVPKCFVNRLNTKLVMIIENLRKLAQACPTNKDT
;
A
#
# COMPACT_ATOMS: atom_id res chain seq x y z
N ILE A 1 23.33 -13.64 8.66
CA ILE A 1 22.40 -14.03 7.58
C ILE A 1 21.32 -14.91 8.21
N SER A 2 20.11 -14.38 8.46
CA SER A 2 19.00 -15.23 8.91
C SER A 2 18.61 -16.13 7.75
N LYS A 3 18.63 -17.46 7.96
CA LYS A 3 18.25 -18.47 6.96
C LYS A 3 16.84 -18.15 6.46
N ARG A 4 16.74 -17.55 5.26
CA ARG A 4 15.47 -17.35 4.56
C ARG A 4 14.86 -18.74 4.38
N ARG A 5 13.67 -18.97 4.94
CA ARG A 5 12.92 -20.18 4.59
C ARG A 5 12.57 -20.06 3.11
N SER A 6 12.98 -21.05 2.33
CA SER A 6 12.57 -21.27 0.94
C SER A 6 11.08 -21.60 0.88
N GLY A 7 10.22 -20.65 1.26
CA GLY A 7 8.77 -20.73 1.12
C GLY A 7 8.31 -19.77 0.03
N SER A 8 7.30 -20.16 -0.76
CA SER A 8 6.67 -19.25 -1.70
C SER A 8 6.03 -18.09 -0.94
N LEU A 9 6.40 -16.85 -1.27
CA LEU A 9 5.67 -15.68 -0.79
C LEU A 9 4.34 -15.61 -1.54
N HIS A 10 3.23 -15.64 -0.81
CA HIS A 10 1.90 -15.58 -1.41
C HIS A 10 1.67 -14.21 -2.03
N THR A 11 1.27 -14.22 -3.30
CA THR A 11 0.78 -13.02 -3.99
C THR A 11 -0.74 -12.97 -3.83
N PHE A 12 -1.23 -11.84 -3.37
CA PHE A 12 -2.65 -11.52 -3.37
C PHE A 12 -2.95 -10.61 -4.56
N ARG A 13 -4.04 -10.92 -5.27
CA ARG A 13 -4.59 -10.09 -6.34
C ARG A 13 -6.09 -9.97 -6.13
N SER A 14 -6.59 -8.74 -6.18
CA SER A 14 -8.01 -8.42 -6.16
C SER A 14 -8.36 -7.58 -7.38
N ARG A 15 -9.50 -7.84 -8.01
CA ARG A 15 -9.98 -7.07 -9.17
C ARG A 15 -11.47 -6.80 -9.03
N TRP A 16 -11.85 -5.52 -9.08
CA TRP A 16 -13.21 -5.06 -8.81
C TRP A 16 -13.66 -4.03 -9.83
N LEU A 17 -14.89 -4.18 -10.31
CA LEU A 17 -15.60 -3.16 -11.06
C LEU A 17 -16.23 -2.17 -10.07
N LEU A 18 -15.83 -0.91 -10.11
CA LEU A 18 -16.41 0.15 -9.31
C LEU A 18 -17.32 1.01 -10.18
N LYS A 19 -18.64 0.87 -9.98
CA LYS A 19 -19.64 1.72 -10.63
C LYS A 19 -19.74 3.05 -9.92
N SER A 20 -19.89 4.13 -10.70
CA SER A 20 -20.05 5.51 -10.20
C SER A 20 -18.88 5.98 -9.33
N VAL A 21 -17.67 5.53 -9.67
CA VAL A 21 -16.40 5.98 -9.10
C VAL A 21 -15.41 6.10 -10.24
N SER A 22 -15.00 7.33 -10.55
CA SER A 22 -14.01 7.58 -11.61
C SER A 22 -12.61 7.15 -11.18
N PRO A 23 -11.70 6.87 -12.13
CA PRO A 23 -10.30 6.58 -11.81
C PRO A 23 -9.64 7.65 -10.93
N GLN A 24 -9.93 8.93 -11.19
CA GLN A 24 -9.38 10.07 -10.45
C GLN A 24 -9.93 10.13 -9.01
N GLN A 25 -11.22 9.88 -8.81
CA GLN A 25 -11.79 9.80 -7.46
C GLN A 25 -11.14 8.66 -6.66
N PHE A 26 -10.99 7.49 -7.26
CA PHE A 26 -10.36 6.35 -6.60
C PHE A 26 -8.88 6.61 -6.27
N ILE A 27 -8.10 7.13 -7.23
CA ILE A 27 -6.66 7.32 -7.03
C ILE A 27 -6.36 8.38 -5.96
N THR A 28 -7.24 9.39 -5.82
CA THR A 28 -7.12 10.45 -4.81
C THR A 28 -7.11 9.85 -3.40
N VAL A 29 -8.03 8.93 -3.12
CA VAL A 29 -8.08 8.26 -1.80
C VAL A 29 -7.04 7.15 -1.66
N ALA A 30 -6.67 6.48 -2.75
CA ALA A 30 -5.69 5.39 -2.72
C ALA A 30 -4.26 5.90 -2.47
N ASN A 31 -3.90 7.07 -3.00
CA ASN A 31 -2.57 7.67 -2.86
C ASN A 31 -2.43 8.63 -1.67
N ALA A 32 -3.56 9.06 -1.09
CA ALA A 32 -3.53 9.89 0.11
C ALA A 32 -3.01 9.06 1.28
N ILE A 33 -1.77 9.31 1.69
CA ILE A 33 -1.16 8.72 2.89
C ILE A 33 -2.08 8.86 4.12
N ASP A 34 -2.78 9.99 4.26
CA ASP A 34 -3.69 10.21 5.37
C ASP A 34 -5.01 9.44 5.22
N ALA A 35 -5.46 9.14 4.00
CA ALA A 35 -6.55 8.20 3.78
C ALA A 35 -6.12 6.76 4.08
N ALA A 36 -4.86 6.40 3.82
CA ALA A 36 -4.30 5.09 4.18
C ALA A 36 -4.43 4.79 5.68
N LYS A 37 -4.23 5.79 6.55
CA LYS A 37 -4.44 5.66 7.99
C LYS A 37 -5.91 5.46 8.38
N GLN A 38 -6.85 5.94 7.57
CA GLN A 38 -8.29 5.83 7.86
C GLN A 38 -8.81 4.41 7.62
N TRP A 39 -8.34 3.74 6.57
CA TRP A 39 -8.80 2.38 6.25
C TRP A 39 -7.87 1.28 6.80
N ASP A 40 -6.59 1.56 7.04
CA ASP A 40 -5.67 0.60 7.64
C ASP A 40 -5.32 0.96 9.09
N SER A 41 -6.10 0.39 10.02
CA SER A 41 -5.85 0.54 11.46
C SER A 41 -4.50 0.01 11.95
N ASP A 42 -3.80 -0.81 11.16
CA ASP A 42 -2.46 -1.29 11.51
C ASP A 42 -1.37 -0.31 11.05
N LEU A 43 -1.66 0.64 10.15
CA LEU A 43 -0.72 1.65 9.68
C LEU A 43 -0.57 2.78 10.71
N VAL A 44 0.46 2.69 11.54
CA VAL A 44 0.72 3.66 12.62
C VAL A 44 1.51 4.88 12.16
N GLU A 45 2.25 4.77 11.05
CA GLU A 45 2.94 5.91 10.42
C GLU A 45 3.10 5.64 8.93
N ALA A 46 2.84 6.67 8.14
CA ALA A 46 3.27 6.77 6.77
C ALA A 46 3.90 8.16 6.59
N LYS A 47 5.16 8.20 6.17
CA LYS A 47 5.98 9.42 6.13
C LYS A 47 6.77 9.48 4.83
N TYR A 48 6.63 10.56 4.08
CA TYR A 48 7.51 10.88 2.96
C TYR A 48 8.94 11.11 3.48
N ILE A 49 9.89 10.36 2.91
CA ILE A 49 11.33 10.52 3.19
C ILE A 49 11.93 11.49 2.19
N LYS A 50 11.64 11.29 0.90
CA LYS A 50 12.25 12.04 -0.19
C LYS A 50 11.39 11.96 -1.44
N ASP A 51 11.18 13.09 -2.10
CA ASP A 51 10.67 13.12 -3.47
C ASP A 51 11.86 13.13 -4.43
N LEU A 52 11.85 12.21 -5.39
CA LEU A 52 12.90 12.11 -6.41
C LEU A 52 12.45 12.79 -7.70
N GLU A 53 11.18 12.57 -8.07
CA GLU A 53 10.49 13.11 -9.23
C GLU A 53 9.02 13.36 -8.83
N ASP A 54 8.26 14.12 -9.62
CA ASP A 54 6.83 14.38 -9.37
C ASP A 54 6.00 13.09 -9.25
N ASN A 55 6.48 12.03 -9.89
CA ASN A 55 5.83 10.74 -9.93
C ASN A 55 6.61 9.63 -9.22
N LEU A 56 7.68 9.97 -8.47
CA LEU A 56 8.52 9.02 -7.76
C LEU A 56 8.88 9.54 -6.36
N SER A 57 8.30 8.90 -5.34
CA SER A 57 8.52 9.25 -3.93
C SER A 57 9.07 8.06 -3.14
N ILE A 58 9.87 8.34 -2.12
CA ILE A 58 10.33 7.37 -1.13
C ILE A 58 9.52 7.57 0.15
N ILE A 59 8.89 6.50 0.63
CA ILE A 59 7.95 6.53 1.76
C ILE A 59 8.41 5.52 2.82
N ARG A 60 8.35 5.93 4.08
CA ARG A 60 8.41 5.03 5.24
C ARG A 60 7.00 4.64 5.65
N LEU A 61 6.72 3.35 5.65
CA LEU A 61 5.51 2.78 6.23
C LEU A 61 5.86 2.03 7.51
N ARG A 62 5.09 2.25 8.58
CA ARG A 62 5.23 1.54 9.84
C ARG A 62 3.89 0.95 10.23
N PHE A 63 3.88 -0.36 10.42
CA PHE A 63 2.74 -1.13 10.85
C PHE A 63 2.94 -1.63 12.27
N GLY A 64 1.92 -1.52 13.11
CA GLY A 64 2.02 -1.85 14.52
C GLY A 64 0.67 -2.02 15.17
N GLU A 65 0.64 -2.80 16.25
CA GLU A 65 -0.54 -2.96 17.08
C GLU A 65 -0.26 -2.32 18.44
N HIS A 66 -0.91 -1.18 18.72
CA HIS A 66 -0.72 -0.44 19.97
C HIS A 66 -1.07 -1.28 21.22
N SER A 67 -1.92 -2.30 21.07
CA SER A 67 -2.43 -3.13 22.18
C SER A 67 -1.52 -4.30 22.57
N LYS A 68 -0.43 -4.60 21.82
CA LYS A 68 0.42 -5.76 22.13
C LYS A 68 1.93 -5.44 22.07
N PRO A 69 2.52 -4.97 23.18
CA PRO A 69 3.91 -4.49 23.22
C PRO A 69 4.97 -5.58 22.97
N LEU A 70 4.60 -6.86 23.08
CA LEU A 70 5.48 -8.01 22.79
C LEU A 70 5.73 -8.22 21.29
N PHE A 71 4.97 -7.57 20.40
CA PHE A 71 5.18 -7.64 18.95
C PHE A 71 5.92 -6.41 18.46
N ARG A 72 7.11 -6.63 17.89
CA ARG A 72 7.84 -5.54 17.24
C ARG A 72 7.09 -5.06 16.01
N ASN A 73 7.02 -3.74 15.88
CA ASN A 73 6.43 -3.08 14.71
C ASN A 73 7.18 -3.48 13.44
N ARG A 74 6.47 -3.50 12.31
CA ARG A 74 7.08 -3.75 11.00
C ARG A 74 7.27 -2.42 10.31
N GLU A 75 8.41 -2.23 9.70
CA GLU A 75 8.66 -1.07 8.86
C GLU A 75 9.04 -1.50 7.44
N PHE A 76 8.61 -0.70 6.49
CA PHE A 76 8.93 -0.83 5.08
C PHE A 76 9.43 0.52 4.58
N ILE A 77 10.58 0.51 3.90
CA ILE A 77 11.07 1.68 3.18
C ILE A 77 10.85 1.39 1.72
N VAL A 78 9.90 2.09 1.11
CA VAL A 78 9.40 1.80 -0.23
C VAL A 78 9.64 2.99 -1.15
N TYR A 79 9.80 2.71 -2.43
CA TYR A 79 9.50 3.71 -3.45
C TYR A 79 8.06 3.51 -3.91
N GLU A 80 7.42 4.59 -4.29
CA GLU A 80 6.14 4.63 -4.98
C GLU A 80 6.34 5.37 -6.30
N ARG A 81 6.00 4.72 -7.40
CA ARG A 81 5.99 5.33 -8.73
C ARG A 81 4.57 5.39 -9.26
N ARG A 82 4.19 6.54 -9.84
CA ARG A 82 2.87 6.80 -10.40
C ARG A 82 3.02 7.03 -11.90
N GLU A 83 2.21 6.38 -12.72
CA GLU A 83 2.24 6.54 -14.17
C GLU A 83 0.81 6.62 -14.70
N THR A 84 0.60 7.45 -15.71
CA THR A 84 -0.62 7.45 -16.52
C THR A 84 -0.24 6.96 -17.89
N MET A 85 -0.81 5.82 -18.30
CA MET A 85 -0.57 5.23 -19.61
C MET A 85 -1.28 6.05 -20.71
N GLU A 86 -0.90 5.83 -21.96
CA GLU A 86 -1.47 6.53 -23.13
C GLU A 86 -3.00 6.35 -23.25
N ASP A 87 -3.51 5.18 -22.83
CA ASP A 87 -4.95 4.87 -22.81
C ASP A 87 -5.70 5.48 -21.60
N GLY A 88 -5.00 6.24 -20.75
CA GLY A 88 -5.54 6.83 -19.53
C GLY A 88 -5.56 5.91 -18.32
N THR A 89 -5.03 4.68 -18.42
CA THR A 89 -4.88 3.78 -17.28
C THR A 89 -3.90 4.35 -16.26
N LEU A 90 -4.33 4.43 -15.00
CA LEU A 90 -3.47 4.88 -13.90
C LEU A 90 -2.80 3.67 -13.25
N VAL A 91 -1.48 3.73 -13.11
CA VAL A 91 -0.67 2.69 -12.48
C VAL A 91 0.11 3.28 -11.32
N VAL A 92 0.02 2.63 -10.16
CA VAL A 92 0.84 2.96 -9.00
C VAL A 92 1.58 1.72 -8.58
N ALA A 93 2.92 1.76 -8.63
CA ALA A 93 3.79 0.67 -8.27
C ALA A 93 4.55 1.02 -6.99
N VAL A 94 4.51 0.13 -6.01
CA VAL A 94 5.15 0.28 -4.71
C VAL A 94 6.00 -0.94 -4.42
N ALA A 95 7.28 -0.75 -4.12
CA ALA A 95 8.15 -1.84 -3.69
C ALA A 95 9.23 -1.35 -2.73
N SER A 96 9.75 -2.25 -1.91
CA SER A 96 10.83 -1.93 -0.99
C SER A 96 12.11 -1.54 -1.74
N LEU A 97 12.78 -0.51 -1.24
CA LEU A 97 14.11 -0.17 -1.71
C LEU A 97 15.11 -1.30 -1.40
N PRO A 98 16.16 -1.45 -2.22
CA PRO A 98 17.31 -2.28 -1.89
C PRO A 98 17.82 -1.95 -0.48
N LYS A 99 18.25 -2.99 0.25
CA LYS A 99 18.57 -2.88 1.68
C LYS A 99 19.62 -1.81 1.96
N GLU A 100 20.60 -1.70 1.08
CA GLU A 100 21.73 -0.80 1.16
C GLU A 100 21.27 0.66 1.01
N ILE A 101 20.44 0.93 0.01
CA ILE A 101 19.83 2.25 -0.22
C ILE A 101 18.91 2.61 0.94
N ALA A 102 18.06 1.68 1.35
CA ALA A 102 17.16 1.87 2.49
C ALA A 102 17.93 2.15 3.79
N ALA A 103 19.08 1.50 4.02
CA ALA A 103 19.90 1.73 5.20
C ALA A 103 20.61 3.09 5.18
N GLY A 104 21.03 3.57 4.00
CA GLY A 104 21.62 4.90 3.83
C GLY A 104 20.61 6.03 4.06
N LEU A 105 19.36 5.85 3.63
CA LEU A 105 18.28 6.83 3.82
C LEU A 105 17.65 6.75 5.21
N HIS A 106 17.46 5.54 5.73
CA HIS A 106 16.84 5.30 7.02
C HIS A 106 17.45 4.07 7.70
N PRO A 107 18.46 4.24 8.56
CA PRO A 107 19.06 3.15 9.31
C PRO A 107 18.02 2.36 10.10
N LYS A 108 18.21 1.04 10.22
CA LYS A 108 17.26 0.17 10.92
C LYS A 108 17.25 0.52 12.42
N GLN A 109 16.06 0.76 12.95
CA GLN A 109 15.88 0.99 14.39
C GLN A 109 15.75 -0.34 15.14
N ASN A 110 16.26 -0.40 16.37
CA ASN A 110 16.26 -1.63 17.18
C ASN A 110 14.85 -2.11 17.59
N ASN A 111 13.88 -1.20 17.60
CA ASN A 111 12.50 -1.45 18.00
C ASN A 111 11.58 -1.90 16.84
N SER A 112 12.07 -1.97 15.60
CA SER A 112 11.30 -2.38 14.42
C SER A 112 11.94 -3.53 13.64
N ILE A 113 11.10 -4.36 13.05
CA ILE A 113 11.49 -5.38 12.08
C ILE A 113 11.29 -4.79 10.69
N ARG A 114 12.36 -4.72 9.90
CA ARG A 114 12.26 -4.30 8.51
C ARG A 114 11.74 -5.46 7.67
N GLY A 115 10.53 -5.30 7.16
CA GLY A 115 9.93 -6.23 6.20
C GLY A 115 10.42 -5.96 4.78
N LEU A 116 9.96 -6.78 3.84
CA LEU A 116 10.22 -6.66 2.41
C LEU A 116 8.89 -6.68 1.67
N LEU A 117 8.55 -5.57 1.04
CA LEU A 117 7.45 -5.48 0.08
C LEU A 117 8.04 -5.75 -1.31
N LEU A 118 7.79 -6.94 -1.85
CA LEU A 118 8.33 -7.30 -3.18
C LEU A 118 7.63 -6.49 -4.27
N GLN A 119 6.32 -6.41 -4.18
CA GLN A 119 5.48 -5.63 -5.07
C GLN A 119 4.17 -5.31 -4.37
N SER A 120 3.65 -4.13 -4.62
CA SER A 120 2.29 -3.72 -4.30
C SER A 120 1.89 -2.67 -5.30
N GLY A 121 0.60 -2.51 -5.54
CA GLY A 121 0.18 -1.45 -6.44
C GLY A 121 -1.23 -1.55 -6.94
N TRP A 122 -1.60 -0.50 -7.64
CA TRP A 122 -2.90 -0.30 -8.24
C TRP A 122 -2.75 -0.23 -9.76
N VAL A 123 -3.67 -0.87 -10.47
CA VAL A 123 -3.96 -0.58 -11.88
C VAL A 123 -5.42 -0.18 -11.94
N VAL A 124 -5.69 1.04 -12.39
CA VAL A 124 -7.02 1.63 -12.44
C VAL A 124 -7.35 1.96 -13.88
N GLU A 125 -8.16 1.10 -14.50
CA GLU A 125 -8.58 1.22 -15.90
C GLU A 125 -9.87 2.04 -15.94
N LYS A 126 -9.92 3.04 -16.82
CA LYS A 126 -11.14 3.83 -17.05
C LYS A 126 -12.17 2.98 -17.80
N LEU A 127 -13.42 3.07 -17.39
CA LEU A 127 -14.57 2.51 -18.09
C LEU A 127 -15.56 3.61 -18.46
N GLU A 128 -16.66 3.23 -19.12
CA GLU A 128 -17.79 4.11 -19.42
C GLU A 128 -18.50 4.60 -18.14
N ASP A 129 -19.31 5.66 -18.25
CA ASP A 129 -20.18 6.18 -17.18
C ASP A 129 -19.50 6.41 -15.82
N ASP A 130 -18.36 7.12 -15.81
CA ASP A 130 -17.59 7.43 -14.60
C ASP A 130 -17.33 6.21 -13.70
N SER A 131 -17.06 5.07 -14.34
CA SER A 131 -16.73 3.82 -13.66
C SER A 131 -15.27 3.44 -13.91
N CYS A 132 -14.73 2.59 -13.05
CA CYS A 132 -13.36 2.07 -13.23
C CYS A 132 -13.25 0.60 -12.86
N MET A 133 -12.28 -0.08 -13.49
CA MET A 133 -11.82 -1.39 -13.06
C MET A 133 -10.56 -1.19 -12.22
N VAL A 134 -10.59 -1.63 -10.97
CA VAL A 134 -9.45 -1.54 -10.06
C VAL A 134 -8.85 -2.92 -9.87
N THR A 135 -7.57 -3.05 -10.16
CA THR A 135 -6.76 -4.22 -9.78
C THR A 135 -5.76 -3.81 -8.70
N TYR A 136 -5.78 -4.53 -7.59
CA TYR A 136 -4.77 -4.43 -6.54
C TYR A 136 -3.92 -5.70 -6.51
N VAL A 137 -2.60 -5.54 -6.45
CA VAL A 137 -1.65 -6.64 -6.27
C VAL A 137 -0.81 -6.34 -5.05
N VAL A 138 -0.51 -7.36 -4.26
CA VAL A 138 0.51 -7.28 -3.21
C VAL A 138 1.20 -8.61 -2.98
N GLN A 139 2.51 -8.54 -2.75
CA GLN A 139 3.34 -9.66 -2.32
C GLN A 139 4.36 -9.11 -1.33
N LEU A 140 4.29 -9.58 -0.08
CA LEU A 140 5.14 -9.11 1.00
C LEU A 140 5.69 -10.25 1.85
N ASP A 141 6.89 -10.02 2.38
CA ASP A 141 7.50 -10.78 3.46
C ASP A 141 7.55 -9.85 4.68
N PRO A 142 6.75 -10.09 5.73
CA PRO A 142 6.76 -9.25 6.92
C PRO A 142 8.06 -9.38 7.73
N ALA A 143 8.90 -10.37 7.40
CA ALA A 143 10.13 -10.77 8.07
C ALA A 143 9.97 -11.15 9.56
N GLY A 144 10.75 -12.13 9.99
CA GLY A 144 10.71 -12.63 11.36
C GLY A 144 9.42 -13.40 11.68
N TRP A 145 9.14 -13.57 12.97
CA TRP A 145 7.97 -14.33 13.42
C TRP A 145 6.72 -13.46 13.43
N VAL A 146 5.63 -13.97 12.85
CA VAL A 146 4.32 -13.30 12.79
C VAL A 146 3.23 -14.27 13.29
N PRO A 147 2.37 -13.86 14.24
CA PRO A 147 1.25 -14.68 14.70
C PRO A 147 0.27 -15.05 13.58
N LYS A 148 -0.30 -16.24 13.67
CA LYS A 148 -1.33 -16.71 12.71
C LYS A 148 -2.57 -15.81 12.68
N CYS A 149 -2.99 -15.28 13.83
CA CYS A 149 -4.11 -14.33 13.88
C CYS A 149 -3.84 -13.04 13.11
N PHE A 150 -2.58 -12.57 13.10
CA PHE A 150 -2.18 -11.39 12.32
C PHE A 150 -2.18 -11.70 10.82
N VAL A 151 -1.66 -12.88 10.42
CA VAL A 151 -1.72 -13.33 9.02
C VAL A 151 -3.18 -13.41 8.54
N ASN A 152 -4.08 -13.98 9.34
CA ASN A 152 -5.50 -14.06 9.00
C ASN A 152 -6.14 -12.67 8.89
N ARG A 153 -5.86 -11.77 9.85
CA ARG A 153 -6.36 -10.38 9.81
C ARG A 153 -5.86 -9.65 8.57
N LEU A 154 -4.59 -9.79 8.23
CA LEU A 154 -3.99 -9.21 7.04
C LEU A 154 -4.71 -9.73 5.79
N ASN A 155 -4.91 -11.04 5.66
CA ASN A 155 -5.62 -11.62 4.51
C ASN A 155 -7.04 -11.05 4.37
N THR A 156 -7.80 -10.94 5.46
CA THR A 156 -9.13 -10.30 5.45
C THR A 156 -9.06 -8.83 5.01
N LYS A 157 -8.07 -8.07 5.51
CA LYS A 157 -7.87 -6.66 5.13
C LYS A 157 -7.57 -6.50 3.64
N LEU A 158 -6.68 -7.34 3.10
CA LEU A 158 -6.29 -7.29 1.69
C LEU A 158 -7.49 -7.54 0.76
N VAL A 159 -8.43 -8.40 1.16
CA VAL A 159 -9.68 -8.62 0.41
C VAL A 159 -10.58 -7.38 0.41
N MET A 160 -10.66 -6.68 1.54
CA MET A 160 -11.59 -5.56 1.73
C MET A 160 -11.05 -4.20 1.27
N ILE A 161 -9.77 -4.13 0.90
CA ILE A 161 -9.08 -2.85 0.64
C ILE A 161 -9.78 -2.00 -0.45
N ILE A 162 -10.17 -2.62 -1.57
CA ILE A 162 -10.82 -1.90 -2.67
C ILE A 162 -12.21 -1.40 -2.25
N GLU A 163 -12.97 -2.20 -1.50
CA GLU A 163 -14.29 -1.82 -1.02
C GLU A 163 -14.22 -0.69 0.02
N ASN A 164 -13.23 -0.72 0.91
CA ASN A 164 -13.00 0.36 1.88
C ASN A 164 -12.61 1.67 1.18
N LEU A 165 -11.70 1.60 0.20
CA LEU A 165 -11.31 2.75 -0.61
C LEU A 165 -12.47 3.28 -1.45
N ARG A 166 -13.31 2.41 -2.00
CA ARG A 166 -14.53 2.79 -2.72
C ARG A 166 -15.45 3.62 -1.82
N LYS A 167 -15.71 3.17 -0.60
CA LYS A 167 -16.54 3.89 0.37
C LYS A 167 -15.97 5.28 0.70
N LEU A 168 -14.65 5.38 0.85
CA LEU A 168 -13.98 6.66 1.04
C LEU A 168 -14.12 7.56 -0.20
N ALA A 169 -13.90 7.02 -1.39
CA ALA A 169 -14.03 7.76 -2.65
C ALA A 169 -15.45 8.31 -2.86
N GLN A 170 -16.47 7.55 -2.47
CA GLN A 170 -17.88 7.98 -2.55
C GLN A 170 -18.25 9.01 -1.47
N ALA A 171 -17.57 9.00 -0.32
CA ALA A 171 -17.78 9.94 0.76
C ALA A 171 -17.04 11.28 0.53
N CYS A 172 -15.96 11.28 -0.25
CA CYS A 172 -15.29 12.50 -0.69
C CYS A 172 -16.18 13.22 -1.71
N PRO A 173 -16.60 14.48 -1.45
CA PRO A 173 -17.32 15.25 -2.45
C PRO A 173 -16.42 15.40 -3.68
N THR A 174 -16.96 15.06 -4.85
CA THR A 174 -16.35 15.51 -6.11
C THR A 174 -16.46 17.03 -6.06
N ASN A 175 -15.35 17.76 -5.98
CA ASN A 175 -15.36 19.16 -6.39
C ASN A 175 -15.74 19.16 -7.87
N LYS A 176 -17.05 19.16 -8.13
CA LYS A 176 -17.60 19.65 -9.37
C LYS A 176 -17.48 21.17 -9.23
N ASP A 177 -16.30 21.68 -9.52
CA ASP A 177 -16.08 23.11 -9.60
C ASP A 177 -16.99 23.66 -10.72
N THR A 178 -17.84 24.61 -10.32
CA THR A 178 -18.43 25.74 -11.09
C THR A 178 -18.97 25.52 -12.50
#